data_AF-A0A0W0FV70-F1
#
_entry.id   AF-A0A0W0FV70-F1
#
_cell.length_a   1.000
_cell.length_b   1.000
_cell.length_c   1.000
_cell.angle_alpha   90.00
_cell.angle_beta   90.00
_cell.angle_gamma   90.00
#
_symmetry.space_group_name_H-M   'P 1'
#
loop_
_entity.id
_entity.type
_entity.pdbx_description
1 polymer ?
#
loop_
_entity_poly.entity_id
_entity_poly.type
_entity_poly.pdbx_seq_one_letter_code
_entity_poly.pdbx_strand_id
1 'polypeptide(L)'
;MCGPHTIILGHRSNVPRTPLNAIISGPTAGGLWDAGDDAPRSVTEAWFDVVCPQGERRIINTREVKPDIMEAPGLVVFETWRKLLHDAPERCIEIQAASAEEDAFAQTFDLQLWGNKDRVVPLLDAFMKSPTSRLLGTSPLVDSAIDRNEYIFFPRGPRPPHPVVRDPWERMMAIHLRRGDYEQHCQGLAVLNPGYYSWNLLDSLPDRYTPPPGGWTEENVAIFMPHCWPSIEQIVQKAHDARKDYIAASPKGGVQRTLDVMYLLTNEKGEFLGQLTEALQKDGWYTIRTTRDLILDQEQTDVSMAVDMDIARRAAVFVGNGFSSFTSNIVYRRLKDGKETGSIRFY
;
A
#
# COMPACT_ATOMS: atom_id res chain seq x y z
N MET A 1 5.79 9.85 -21.62
CA MET A 1 4.44 10.28 -22.05
C MET A 1 3.43 9.26 -21.53
N CYS A 2 2.82 9.51 -20.38
CA CYS A 2 1.61 8.78 -19.98
C CYS A 2 0.45 9.42 -20.74
N GLY A 3 0.01 8.78 -21.82
CA GLY A 3 -1.18 9.21 -22.53
C GLY A 3 -2.41 9.04 -21.64
N PRO A 4 -3.43 9.90 -21.79
CA PRO A 4 -4.68 9.75 -21.09
C PRO A 4 -5.41 8.56 -21.71
N HIS A 5 -5.43 7.42 -21.03
CA HIS A 5 -6.52 6.48 -21.22
C HIS A 5 -7.75 7.06 -20.52
N THR A 6 -8.34 8.04 -21.19
CA THR A 6 -9.74 8.39 -21.04
C THR A 6 -10.52 7.13 -21.36
N ILE A 7 -10.93 6.39 -20.33
CA ILE A 7 -12.10 5.53 -20.49
C ILE A 7 -13.27 6.49 -20.67
N ILE A 8 -13.70 6.67 -21.92
CA ILE A 8 -14.99 7.26 -22.22
C ILE A 8 -16.03 6.27 -21.69
N LEU A 9 -16.38 6.39 -20.42
CA LEU A 9 -17.63 5.85 -19.91
C LEU A 9 -18.71 6.83 -20.31
N GLY A 10 -19.58 6.39 -21.22
CA GLY A 10 -20.81 7.10 -21.54
C GLY A 10 -21.55 7.50 -20.26
N HIS A 11 -22.23 8.64 -20.31
CA HIS A 11 -23.07 9.20 -19.25
C HIS A 11 -23.78 8.14 -18.39
N ARG A 12 -23.12 7.72 -17.31
CA ARG A 12 -23.75 7.33 -16.07
C ARG A 12 -23.36 8.41 -15.07
N SER A 13 -24.32 9.24 -14.71
CA SER A 13 -24.15 10.39 -13.83
C SER A 13 -23.71 10.05 -12.40
N ASN A 14 -23.46 8.78 -12.07
CA ASN A 14 -22.89 8.34 -10.81
C ASN A 14 -22.03 7.09 -11.03
N VAL A 15 -20.71 7.26 -11.08
CA VAL A 15 -19.77 6.15 -10.84
C VAL A 15 -19.98 5.71 -9.39
N PRO A 16 -20.05 4.40 -9.08
CA PRO A 16 -20.14 3.92 -7.71
C PRO A 16 -19.02 4.55 -6.86
N ARG A 17 -19.39 5.20 -5.76
CA ARG A 17 -18.45 5.79 -4.80
C ARG A 17 -18.43 4.91 -3.56
N THR A 18 -17.34 4.19 -3.34
CA THR A 18 -17.09 3.51 -2.06
C THR A 18 -16.69 4.56 -1.01
N PRO A 19 -17.47 4.74 0.07
CA PRO A 19 -17.11 5.69 1.11
C PRO A 19 -15.76 5.35 1.75
N LEU A 20 -14.93 6.35 2.07
CA LEU A 20 -13.60 6.10 2.65
C LEU A 20 -13.68 5.31 3.96
N ASN A 21 -14.72 5.55 4.76
CA ASN A 21 -14.99 4.82 6.00
C ASN A 21 -15.46 3.37 5.82
N ALA A 22 -15.76 2.95 4.59
CA ALA A 22 -15.94 1.53 4.26
C ALA A 22 -14.60 0.80 4.07
N ILE A 23 -13.50 1.53 3.83
CA ILE A 23 -12.16 0.98 3.53
C ILE A 23 -11.26 1.05 4.76
N ILE A 24 -11.25 2.19 5.45
CA ILE A 24 -10.41 2.46 6.63
C ILE A 24 -11.22 3.05 7.77
N SER A 25 -10.65 3.10 8.96
CA SER A 25 -11.18 3.82 10.12
C SER A 25 -10.15 4.79 10.70
N GLY A 26 -10.59 5.66 11.60
CA GLY A 26 -9.77 6.71 12.21
C GLY A 26 -10.18 8.13 11.77
N PRO A 27 -9.49 9.17 12.27
CA PRO A 27 -9.88 10.56 12.07
C PRO A 27 -10.09 10.95 10.61
N THR A 28 -9.22 10.50 9.71
CA THR A 28 -9.29 10.79 8.26
C THR A 28 -10.54 10.23 7.58
N ALA A 29 -11.18 9.24 8.18
CA ALA A 29 -12.43 8.65 7.71
C ALA A 29 -13.64 9.11 8.55
N GLY A 30 -13.51 10.20 9.31
CA GLY A 30 -14.57 10.76 10.16
C GLY A 30 -14.66 10.11 11.55
N GLY A 31 -13.66 9.31 11.93
CA GLY A 31 -13.51 8.77 13.28
C GLY A 31 -13.14 9.83 14.32
N LEU A 32 -13.05 9.40 15.59
CA LEU A 32 -12.62 10.26 16.70
C LEU A 32 -11.10 10.46 16.68
N TRP A 33 -10.68 11.63 17.17
CA TRP A 33 -9.29 11.92 17.54
C TRP A 33 -8.93 11.27 18.89
N ASP A 34 -7.75 11.57 19.42
CA ASP A 34 -7.35 11.07 20.74
C ASP A 34 -8.32 11.57 21.84
N ALA A 35 -8.36 10.84 22.96
CA ALA A 35 -9.23 11.23 24.07
C ALA A 35 -8.87 12.64 24.58
N GLY A 36 -9.86 13.54 24.57
CA GLY A 36 -9.68 14.94 24.98
C GLY A 36 -9.23 15.89 23.87
N ASP A 37 -9.01 15.39 22.65
CA ASP A 37 -8.77 16.22 21.46
C ASP A 37 -10.13 16.68 20.88
N ASP A 38 -10.32 17.98 20.80
CA ASP A 38 -11.55 18.63 20.33
C ASP A 38 -11.51 18.99 18.84
N ALA A 39 -10.50 18.52 18.10
CA ALA A 39 -10.41 18.71 16.66
C ALA A 39 -11.68 18.21 15.94
N PRO A 40 -12.16 18.94 14.92
CA PRO A 40 -13.35 18.55 14.19
C PRO A 40 -13.13 17.24 13.43
N ARG A 41 -14.20 16.44 13.29
CA ARG A 41 -14.18 15.21 12.49
C ARG A 41 -14.13 15.54 11.00
N SER A 42 -13.46 14.70 10.22
CA SER A 42 -13.58 14.74 8.77
C SER A 42 -15.03 14.48 8.35
N VAL A 43 -15.51 15.26 7.38
CA VAL A 43 -16.89 15.24 6.89
C VAL A 43 -16.92 14.91 5.40
N THR A 44 -18.09 14.56 4.88
CA THR A 44 -18.27 14.35 3.45
C THR A 44 -18.19 15.68 2.69
N GLU A 45 -17.82 15.60 1.40
CA GLU A 45 -17.89 16.72 0.45
C GLU A 45 -19.28 17.38 0.47
N ALA A 46 -20.34 16.58 0.44
CA ALA A 46 -21.72 17.09 0.49
C ALA A 46 -22.03 17.87 1.78
N TRP A 47 -21.47 17.46 2.93
CA TRP A 47 -21.65 18.22 4.17
C TRP A 47 -20.78 19.48 4.18
N PHE A 48 -19.55 19.40 3.65
CA PHE A 48 -18.70 20.57 3.44
C PHE A 48 -19.41 21.62 2.57
N ASP A 49 -20.09 21.22 1.49
CA ASP A 49 -20.82 22.15 0.62
C ASP A 49 -21.98 22.87 1.33
N VAL A 50 -22.61 22.22 2.31
CA VAL A 50 -23.68 22.82 3.13
C VAL A 50 -23.10 23.82 4.12
N VAL A 51 -22.03 23.46 4.83
CA VAL A 51 -21.46 24.32 5.89
C VAL A 51 -20.50 25.37 5.36
N CYS A 52 -19.99 25.20 4.15
CA CYS A 52 -19.06 26.07 3.45
C CYS A 52 -19.55 26.22 2.01
N PRO A 53 -20.59 27.03 1.73
CA PRO A 53 -21.06 27.27 0.38
C PRO A 53 -19.99 28.00 -0.46
N GLN A 54 -20.01 27.83 -1.79
CA GLN A 54 -18.95 28.32 -2.69
C GLN A 54 -18.58 29.80 -2.48
N GLY A 55 -19.56 30.67 -2.20
CA GLY A 55 -19.31 32.10 -1.96
C GLY A 55 -18.58 32.44 -0.65
N GLU A 56 -18.50 31.49 0.30
CA GLU A 56 -17.78 31.64 1.57
C GLU A 56 -16.38 31.01 1.54
N ARG A 57 -16.03 30.29 0.47
CA ARG A 57 -14.76 29.56 0.38
C ARG A 57 -13.64 30.48 -0.05
N ARG A 58 -12.54 30.44 0.69
CA ARG A 58 -11.24 30.82 0.14
C ARG A 58 -10.70 29.67 -0.70
N ILE A 59 -10.50 29.93 -1.98
CA ILE A 59 -9.80 29.00 -2.87
C ILE A 59 -8.31 29.22 -2.75
N ILE A 60 -7.57 28.15 -2.45
CA ILE A 60 -6.10 28.12 -2.53
C ILE A 60 -5.75 27.21 -3.71
N ASN A 61 -5.13 27.78 -4.75
CA ASN A 61 -4.71 26.97 -5.89
C ASN A 61 -3.32 26.38 -5.66
N THR A 62 -3.15 25.08 -5.93
CA THR A 62 -1.85 24.41 -5.72
C THR A 62 -0.74 25.03 -6.58
N ARG A 63 -1.04 25.64 -7.72
CA ARG A 63 -0.04 26.33 -8.58
C ARG A 63 0.62 27.53 -7.89
N GLU A 64 0.00 28.08 -6.86
CA GLU A 64 0.54 29.22 -6.10
C GLU A 64 1.45 28.78 -4.96
N VAL A 65 1.45 27.48 -4.63
CA VAL A 65 2.20 26.92 -3.49
C VAL A 65 3.27 25.94 -3.95
N LYS A 66 2.94 25.02 -4.85
CA LYS A 66 3.83 23.93 -5.29
C LYS A 66 5.16 24.43 -5.85
N PRO A 67 5.26 25.48 -6.68
CA PRO A 67 6.53 25.90 -7.27
C PRO A 67 7.65 26.15 -6.25
N ASP A 68 7.31 26.72 -5.09
CA ASP A 68 8.28 27.08 -4.05
C ASP A 68 8.77 25.88 -3.22
N ILE A 69 8.04 24.76 -3.25
CA ILE A 69 8.31 23.56 -2.44
C ILE A 69 8.46 22.29 -3.30
N MET A 70 8.51 22.44 -4.62
CA MET A 70 8.43 21.33 -5.57
C MET A 70 9.56 20.31 -5.40
N GLU A 71 10.77 20.76 -5.03
CA GLU A 71 11.94 19.92 -4.79
C GLU A 71 12.29 19.80 -3.30
N ALA A 72 11.50 20.41 -2.41
CA ALA A 72 11.80 20.47 -1.00
C ALA A 72 11.64 19.09 -0.33
N PRO A 73 12.39 18.82 0.77
CA PRO A 73 12.13 17.68 1.62
C PRO A 73 10.68 17.68 2.12
N GLY A 74 10.10 16.50 2.30
CA GLY A 74 8.68 16.37 2.64
C GLY A 74 8.29 17.11 3.92
N LEU A 75 9.18 17.16 4.93
CA LEU A 75 8.94 17.94 6.15
C LEU A 75 8.68 19.42 5.85
N VAL A 76 9.43 20.00 4.91
CA VAL A 76 9.24 21.40 4.49
C VAL A 76 7.91 21.53 3.75
N VAL A 77 7.59 20.59 2.84
CA VAL A 77 6.31 20.58 2.11
C VAL A 77 5.13 20.60 3.07
N PHE A 78 5.13 19.69 4.05
CA PHE A 78 4.03 19.57 5.02
C PHE A 78 3.97 20.76 5.98
N GLU A 79 5.11 21.28 6.42
CA GLU A 79 5.15 22.46 7.29
C GLU A 79 4.63 23.72 6.57
N THR A 80 4.95 23.88 5.29
CA THR A 80 4.39 24.97 4.46
C THR A 80 2.87 24.90 4.39
N TRP A 81 2.31 23.72 4.10
CA TRP A 81 0.85 23.54 4.10
C TRP A 81 0.23 23.72 5.48
N ARG A 82 0.87 23.20 6.55
CA ARG A 82 0.41 23.38 7.93
C ARG A 82 0.33 24.86 8.28
N LYS A 83 1.39 25.62 8.01
CA LYS A 83 1.43 27.07 8.27
C LYS A 83 0.38 27.82 7.47
N LEU A 84 0.28 27.54 6.17
CA LEU A 84 -0.70 28.17 5.29
C LEU A 84 -2.14 27.98 5.78
N LEU A 85 -2.49 26.76 6.18
CA LEU A 85 -3.84 26.44 6.67
C LEU A 85 -4.09 26.95 8.10
N HIS A 86 -3.05 26.98 8.94
CA HIS A 86 -3.14 27.50 10.31
C HIS A 86 -3.31 29.03 10.34
N ASP A 87 -2.59 29.74 9.47
CA ASP A 87 -2.57 31.20 9.44
C ASP A 87 -3.73 31.79 8.61
N ALA A 88 -4.50 30.94 7.91
CA ALA A 88 -5.66 31.35 7.14
C ALA A 88 -6.81 31.77 8.08
N PRO A 89 -7.28 33.04 8.01
CA PRO A 89 -8.37 33.50 8.87
C PRO A 89 -9.74 32.95 8.47
N GLU A 90 -9.88 32.39 7.26
CA GLU A 90 -11.14 31.89 6.74
C GLU A 90 -11.51 30.52 7.33
N ARG A 91 -12.76 30.39 7.78
CA ARG A 91 -13.30 29.10 8.25
C ARG A 91 -13.41 28.06 7.12
N CYS A 92 -13.67 28.51 5.90
CA CYS A 92 -13.95 27.67 4.75
C CYS A 92 -12.83 27.79 3.73
N ILE A 93 -11.99 26.77 3.65
CA ILE A 93 -10.86 26.71 2.72
C ILE A 93 -11.08 25.54 1.79
N GLU A 94 -10.91 25.79 0.49
CA GLU A 94 -10.92 24.76 -0.55
C GLU A 94 -9.59 24.79 -1.29
N ILE A 95 -8.92 23.64 -1.35
CA ILE A 95 -7.67 23.48 -2.10
C ILE A 95 -8.04 22.97 -3.49
N GLN A 96 -7.71 23.75 -4.51
CA GLN A 96 -7.93 23.35 -5.90
C GLN A 96 -6.60 23.05 -6.57
N ALA A 97 -6.51 21.87 -7.19
CA ALA A 97 -5.37 21.56 -8.03
C ALA A 97 -5.36 22.45 -9.29
N ALA A 98 -4.17 22.72 -9.82
CA ALA A 98 -4.03 23.34 -11.13
C ALA A 98 -4.66 22.46 -12.24
N SER A 99 -4.88 23.04 -13.42
CA SER A 99 -5.32 22.24 -14.57
C SER A 99 -4.23 21.24 -14.99
N ALA A 100 -4.62 20.14 -15.64
CA ALA A 100 -3.66 19.16 -16.17
C ALA A 100 -2.72 19.75 -17.25
N GLU A 101 -3.09 20.90 -17.83
CA GLU A 101 -2.31 21.66 -18.80
C GLU A 101 -1.17 22.43 -18.11
N GLU A 102 -1.37 22.88 -16.88
CA GLU A 102 -0.39 23.60 -16.07
C GLU A 102 0.44 22.64 -15.20
N ASP A 103 -0.19 21.57 -14.70
CA ASP A 103 0.42 20.58 -13.83
C ASP A 103 -0.01 19.19 -14.27
N ALA A 104 0.90 18.47 -14.93
CA ALA A 104 0.67 17.10 -15.38
C ALA A 104 0.32 16.15 -14.21
N PHE A 105 0.61 16.54 -12.97
CA PHE A 105 0.25 15.84 -11.74
C PHE A 105 -0.50 16.77 -10.78
N ALA A 106 -1.65 17.27 -11.26
CA ALA A 106 -2.61 18.12 -10.56
C ALA A 106 -3.17 17.50 -9.25
N GLN A 107 -2.32 17.45 -8.24
CA GLN A 107 -2.57 16.98 -6.88
C GLN A 107 -2.00 18.00 -5.89
N THR A 108 -2.49 17.98 -4.64
CA THR A 108 -1.99 18.84 -3.56
C THR A 108 -0.48 18.71 -3.35
N PHE A 109 0.01 17.48 -3.41
CA PHE A 109 1.43 17.16 -3.27
C PHE A 109 1.99 16.73 -4.63
N ASP A 110 3.25 17.07 -4.86
CA ASP A 110 3.98 16.62 -6.04
C ASP A 110 4.18 15.08 -6.02
N LEU A 111 4.07 14.44 -7.18
CA LEU A 111 4.21 12.98 -7.28
C LEU A 111 5.66 12.53 -7.01
N GLN A 112 6.66 13.32 -7.42
CA GLN A 112 8.07 12.97 -7.27
C GLN A 112 8.52 12.99 -5.81
N LEU A 113 7.81 13.71 -4.95
CA LEU A 113 7.99 13.65 -3.50
C LEU A 113 8.04 12.20 -3.01
N TRP A 114 7.11 11.36 -3.48
CA TRP A 114 6.94 9.99 -3.01
C TRP A 114 7.95 9.01 -3.60
N GLY A 115 8.53 9.30 -4.76
CA GLY A 115 9.56 8.47 -5.39
C GLY A 115 11.00 8.82 -4.98
N ASN A 116 11.19 9.90 -4.22
CA ASN A 116 12.51 10.40 -3.83
C ASN A 116 12.77 10.14 -2.35
N LYS A 117 13.76 9.28 -2.07
CA LYS A 117 14.16 8.88 -0.71
C LYS A 117 14.50 10.09 0.17
N ASP A 118 15.29 11.02 -0.34
CA ASP A 118 15.77 12.19 0.41
C ASP A 118 14.63 13.16 0.75
N ARG A 119 13.50 13.03 0.05
CA ARG A 119 12.32 13.85 0.29
C ARG A 119 11.27 13.15 1.15
N VAL A 120 10.95 11.88 0.92
CA VAL A 120 9.89 11.15 1.64
C VAL A 120 10.34 10.56 2.98
N VAL A 121 11.56 10.01 3.07
CA VAL A 121 12.01 9.32 4.30
C VAL A 121 12.09 10.26 5.51
N PRO A 122 12.53 11.53 5.39
CA PRO A 122 12.51 12.47 6.52
C PRO A 122 11.12 12.70 7.12
N LEU A 123 10.03 12.46 6.38
CA LEU A 123 8.66 12.56 6.91
C LEU A 123 8.28 11.42 7.86
N LEU A 124 8.97 10.28 7.81
CA LEU A 124 8.50 9.05 8.45
C LEU A 124 8.22 9.25 9.94
N ASP A 125 9.17 9.81 10.68
CA ASP A 125 9.04 9.92 12.15
C ASP A 125 7.83 10.80 12.55
N ALA A 126 7.70 11.98 11.93
CA ALA A 126 6.57 12.87 12.15
C ALA A 126 5.24 12.22 11.72
N PHE A 127 5.23 11.55 10.56
CA PHE A 127 4.06 10.86 10.06
C PHE A 127 3.63 9.74 11.01
N MET A 128 4.54 8.85 11.42
CA MET A 128 4.26 7.72 12.33
C MET A 128 3.73 8.17 13.69
N LYS A 129 4.16 9.34 14.19
CA LYS A 129 3.69 9.91 15.46
C LYS A 129 2.35 10.64 15.33
N SER A 130 1.97 11.06 14.12
CA SER A 130 0.74 11.81 13.89
C SER A 130 -0.51 11.01 14.30
N PRO A 131 -1.58 11.67 14.77
CA PRO A 131 -2.85 11.00 15.05
C PRO A 131 -3.43 10.31 13.81
N THR A 132 -3.28 10.92 12.63
CA THR A 132 -3.68 10.33 11.34
C THR A 132 -3.05 8.96 11.11
N SER A 133 -1.79 8.77 11.51
CA SER A 133 -1.12 7.49 11.38
C SER A 133 -1.47 6.54 12.53
N ARG A 134 -1.27 6.98 13.78
CA ARG A 134 -1.51 6.16 14.98
C ARG A 134 -2.94 5.66 15.08
N LEU A 135 -3.92 6.46 14.71
CA LEU A 135 -5.35 6.14 14.79
C LEU A 135 -5.91 5.52 13.51
N LEU A 136 -5.11 5.39 12.43
CA LEU A 136 -5.55 4.70 11.22
C LEU A 136 -5.87 3.23 11.52
N GLY A 137 -7.13 2.86 11.39
CA GLY A 137 -7.60 1.49 11.58
C GLY A 137 -8.18 0.87 10.31
N THR A 138 -8.58 -0.38 10.45
CA THR A 138 -9.37 -1.11 9.46
C THR A 138 -10.84 -0.74 9.68
N SER A 139 -11.64 -0.68 8.60
CA SER A 139 -13.08 -0.46 8.74
C SER A 139 -13.77 -1.72 9.29
N PRO A 140 -14.91 -1.59 9.99
CA PRO A 140 -15.69 -2.75 10.43
C PRO A 140 -16.12 -3.68 9.29
N LEU A 141 -16.36 -3.13 8.09
CA LEU A 141 -16.70 -3.92 6.91
C LEU A 141 -15.54 -4.81 6.48
N VAL A 142 -14.32 -4.27 6.43
CA VAL A 142 -13.11 -5.04 6.10
C VAL A 142 -12.80 -6.07 7.19
N ASP A 143 -12.92 -5.70 8.47
CA ASP A 143 -12.74 -6.65 9.58
C ASP A 143 -13.73 -7.82 9.49
N SER A 144 -15.01 -7.53 9.19
CA SER A 144 -16.02 -8.58 9.02
C SER A 144 -15.71 -9.55 7.86
N ALA A 145 -15.05 -9.07 6.80
CA ALA A 145 -14.62 -9.91 5.69
C ALA A 145 -13.44 -10.82 6.09
N ILE A 146 -12.52 -10.32 6.91
CA ILE A 146 -11.40 -11.09 7.44
C ILE A 146 -11.91 -12.17 8.39
N ASP A 147 -12.77 -11.82 9.34
CA ASP A 147 -13.34 -12.74 10.33
C ASP A 147 -14.11 -13.88 9.63
N ARG A 148 -14.87 -13.56 8.58
CA ARG A 148 -15.58 -14.53 7.75
C ARG A 148 -14.63 -15.54 7.10
N ASN A 149 -13.41 -15.15 6.77
CA ASN A 149 -12.47 -15.93 5.97
C ASN A 149 -11.33 -16.56 6.77
N GLU A 150 -11.11 -16.18 8.04
CA GLU A 150 -9.97 -16.65 8.84
C GLU A 150 -9.77 -18.18 8.78
N TYR A 151 -10.87 -18.94 8.77
CA TYR A 151 -10.84 -20.39 8.77
C TYR A 151 -10.16 -21.03 7.55
N ILE A 152 -10.12 -20.34 6.40
CA ILE A 152 -9.51 -20.89 5.18
C ILE A 152 -7.98 -20.89 5.24
N PHE A 153 -7.42 -20.11 6.18
CA PHE A 153 -5.99 -19.96 6.42
C PHE A 153 -5.44 -20.94 7.45
N PHE A 154 -6.27 -21.76 8.09
CA PHE A 154 -5.76 -22.80 8.98
C PHE A 154 -4.89 -23.82 8.21
N PRO A 155 -3.69 -24.14 8.70
CA PRO A 155 -2.75 -25.05 8.04
C PRO A 155 -3.35 -26.43 7.76
N ARG A 156 -3.22 -26.91 6.52
CA ARG A 156 -3.65 -28.25 6.07
C ARG A 156 -2.50 -29.21 5.74
N GLY A 157 -1.26 -28.75 5.91
CA GLY A 157 -0.04 -29.52 5.62
C GLY A 157 0.35 -30.51 6.72
N PRO A 158 1.49 -31.20 6.54
CA PRO A 158 2.09 -32.03 7.58
C PRO A 158 2.28 -31.25 8.88
N ARG A 159 2.10 -31.92 10.02
CA ARG A 159 2.33 -31.31 11.32
C ARG A 159 3.82 -30.95 11.47
N PRO A 160 4.17 -29.70 11.84
CA PRO A 160 5.55 -29.33 12.09
C PRO A 160 6.19 -30.20 13.19
N PRO A 161 7.49 -30.55 13.09
CA PRO A 161 8.17 -31.42 14.05
C PRO A 161 8.49 -30.72 15.39
N HIS A 162 8.19 -29.43 15.51
CA HIS A 162 8.40 -28.61 16.70
C HIS A 162 7.08 -27.91 17.12
N PRO A 163 6.99 -27.39 18.35
CA PRO A 163 5.88 -26.52 18.74
C PRO A 163 5.76 -25.32 17.79
N VAL A 164 4.53 -24.92 17.49
CA VAL A 164 4.21 -23.77 16.62
C VAL A 164 3.08 -22.95 17.19
N VAL A 165 3.05 -21.67 16.83
CA VAL A 165 1.93 -20.77 17.14
C VAL A 165 0.66 -21.28 16.45
N ARG A 166 -0.50 -21.14 17.10
CA ARG A 166 -1.79 -21.60 16.54
C ARG A 166 -2.40 -20.59 15.57
N ASP A 167 -2.15 -19.31 15.82
CA ASP A 167 -2.61 -18.20 14.98
C ASP A 167 -2.11 -18.38 13.54
N PRO A 168 -3.00 -18.47 12.53
CA PRO A 168 -2.60 -18.61 11.13
C PRO A 168 -1.89 -17.35 10.61
N TRP A 169 -2.19 -16.15 11.12
CA TRP A 169 -1.56 -14.90 10.70
C TRP A 169 -0.06 -14.92 11.02
N GLU A 170 0.31 -15.42 12.20
CA GLU A 170 1.70 -15.59 12.65
C GLU A 170 2.46 -16.72 11.94
N ARG A 171 1.80 -17.44 11.02
CA ARG A 171 2.39 -18.50 10.17
C ARG A 171 2.23 -18.22 8.68
N MET A 172 1.72 -17.05 8.34
CA MET A 172 1.39 -16.66 6.98
C MET A 172 2.53 -15.90 6.32
N MET A 173 2.84 -16.29 5.08
CA MET A 173 3.49 -15.43 4.10
C MET A 173 2.43 -14.87 3.15
N ALA A 174 2.25 -13.55 3.15
CA ALA A 174 1.43 -12.86 2.17
C ALA A 174 2.31 -12.35 1.02
N ILE A 175 1.87 -12.53 -0.23
CA ILE A 175 2.60 -12.12 -1.42
C ILE A 175 1.70 -11.25 -2.30
N HIS A 176 2.13 -10.01 -2.54
CA HIS A 176 1.48 -9.10 -3.46
C HIS A 176 1.95 -9.30 -4.91
N LEU A 177 1.04 -9.87 -5.70
CA LEU A 177 1.23 -10.17 -7.11
C LEU A 177 0.33 -9.27 -7.96
N ARG A 178 0.84 -8.10 -8.32
CA ARG A 178 0.17 -7.24 -9.30
C ARG A 178 0.45 -7.77 -10.71
N ARG A 179 -0.59 -8.31 -11.35
CA ARG A 179 -0.56 -8.97 -12.65
C ARG A 179 -1.53 -8.31 -13.65
N GLY A 180 -1.93 -9.01 -14.71
CA GLY A 180 -2.84 -8.51 -15.74
C GLY A 180 -2.28 -7.34 -16.55
N ASP A 181 -2.95 -6.19 -16.49
CA ASP A 181 -2.59 -4.92 -17.15
C ASP A 181 -1.21 -4.35 -16.77
N TYR A 182 -0.64 -4.91 -15.70
CA TYR A 182 0.52 -4.35 -15.05
C TYR A 182 1.87 -4.71 -15.72
N GLU A 183 1.91 -5.64 -16.69
CA GLU A 183 3.12 -5.85 -17.51
C GLU A 183 3.48 -4.58 -18.29
N GLN A 184 2.50 -4.01 -18.99
CA GLN A 184 2.66 -2.76 -19.74
C GLN A 184 3.01 -1.59 -18.81
N HIS A 185 2.44 -1.59 -17.60
CA HIS A 185 2.81 -0.63 -16.58
C HIS A 185 4.28 -0.77 -16.17
N CYS A 186 4.76 -1.98 -15.92
CA CYS A 186 6.17 -2.23 -15.60
C CYS A 186 7.10 -1.83 -16.76
N GLN A 187 6.72 -2.08 -18.00
CA GLN A 187 7.47 -1.61 -19.18
C GLN A 187 7.54 -0.08 -19.22
N GLY A 188 6.42 0.60 -18.98
CA GLY A 188 6.37 2.06 -18.91
C GLY A 188 7.18 2.63 -17.75
N LEU A 189 7.13 2.01 -16.57
CA LEU A 189 7.96 2.37 -15.42
C LEU A 189 9.44 2.17 -15.73
N ALA A 190 9.83 1.07 -16.39
CA ALA A 190 11.21 0.80 -16.72
C ALA A 190 11.85 1.92 -17.57
N VAL A 191 11.05 2.59 -18.43
CA VAL A 191 11.49 3.78 -19.19
C VAL A 191 11.81 4.96 -18.28
N LEU A 192 11.07 5.13 -17.19
CA LEU A 192 11.28 6.20 -16.22
C LEU A 192 12.47 5.91 -15.29
N ASN A 193 12.97 4.67 -15.26
CA ASN A 193 14.04 4.20 -14.39
C ASN A 193 13.87 4.62 -12.90
N PRO A 194 12.69 4.42 -12.28
CA PRO A 194 12.40 4.91 -10.94
C PRO A 194 13.04 4.03 -9.87
N GLY A 195 13.30 4.61 -8.70
CA GLY A 195 13.52 3.84 -7.49
C GLY A 195 12.22 3.23 -6.93
N TYR A 196 12.31 2.58 -5.78
CA TYR A 196 11.12 2.16 -5.03
C TYR A 196 10.24 3.33 -4.60
N TYR A 197 8.98 3.03 -4.28
CA TYR A 197 7.97 4.02 -3.97
C TYR A 197 7.81 4.21 -2.45
N SER A 198 7.90 5.46 -2.00
CA SER A 198 7.54 5.92 -0.66
C SER A 198 8.21 5.09 0.45
N TRP A 199 7.45 4.48 1.36
CA TRP A 199 7.97 3.75 2.52
C TRP A 199 8.75 2.48 2.14
N ASN A 200 8.74 2.07 0.87
CA ASN A 200 9.59 1.00 0.37
C ASN A 200 11.06 1.42 0.23
N LEU A 201 11.37 2.73 0.38
CA LEU A 201 12.73 3.30 0.28
C LEU A 201 13.52 3.28 1.60
N LEU A 202 12.94 2.74 2.67
CA LEU A 202 13.56 2.77 4.01
C LEU A 202 14.80 1.89 4.08
N ASP A 203 15.90 2.44 4.61
CA ASP A 203 17.17 1.71 4.76
C ASP A 203 17.07 0.53 5.73
N SER A 204 16.12 0.55 6.66
CA SER A 204 15.91 -0.56 7.58
C SER A 204 15.31 -1.80 6.92
N LEU A 205 14.81 -1.68 5.68
CA LEU A 205 14.26 -2.79 4.91
C LEU A 205 15.40 -3.57 4.21
N PRO A 206 15.31 -4.90 4.16
CA PRO A 206 16.40 -5.75 3.69
C PRO A 206 16.59 -5.70 2.16
N ASP A 207 15.50 -5.62 1.40
CA ASP A 207 15.53 -5.63 -0.06
C ASP A 207 15.52 -4.20 -0.59
N ARG A 208 16.48 -3.88 -1.44
CA ARG A 208 16.69 -2.52 -1.97
C ARG A 208 16.85 -2.56 -3.47
N TYR A 209 16.43 -1.49 -4.12
CA TYR A 209 16.63 -1.29 -5.54
C TYR A 209 17.19 0.11 -5.80
N THR A 210 18.36 0.15 -6.43
CA THR A 210 18.98 1.38 -6.92
C THR A 210 18.95 1.32 -8.45
N PRO A 211 18.22 2.24 -9.11
CA PRO A 211 18.19 2.28 -10.56
C PRO A 211 19.60 2.40 -11.13
N PRO A 212 19.98 1.61 -12.14
CA PRO A 212 21.29 1.75 -12.77
C PRO A 212 21.45 3.15 -13.40
N PRO A 213 22.69 3.67 -13.49
CA PRO A 213 22.95 4.94 -14.17
C PRO A 213 22.64 4.85 -15.67
N GLY A 214 22.49 6.01 -16.33
CA GLY A 214 22.31 6.08 -17.78
C GLY A 214 20.86 6.06 -18.27
N GLY A 215 19.87 5.99 -17.37
CA GLY A 215 18.45 6.09 -17.73
C GLY A 215 17.93 4.85 -18.45
N TRP A 216 17.13 5.03 -19.49
CA TRP A 216 16.54 3.90 -20.21
C TRP A 216 17.55 3.24 -21.17
N THR A 217 17.84 1.96 -20.95
CA THR A 217 18.55 1.04 -21.86
C THR A 217 17.90 -0.33 -21.78
N GLU A 218 18.07 -1.19 -22.80
CA GLU A 218 17.56 -2.58 -22.74
C GLU A 218 18.15 -3.36 -21.56
N GLU A 219 19.41 -3.09 -21.23
CA GLU A 219 20.11 -3.69 -20.08
C GLU A 219 19.47 -3.24 -18.75
N ASN A 220 19.15 -1.96 -18.61
CA ASN A 220 18.49 -1.43 -17.41
C ASN A 220 17.05 -1.96 -17.28
N VAL A 221 16.34 -2.12 -18.39
CA VAL A 221 15.02 -2.77 -18.41
C VAL A 221 15.14 -4.23 -17.96
N ALA A 222 16.14 -4.98 -18.41
CA ALA A 222 16.37 -6.36 -18.00
C ALA A 222 16.70 -6.48 -16.50
N ILE A 223 17.35 -5.47 -15.90
CA ILE A 223 17.57 -5.40 -14.45
C ILE A 223 16.27 -5.04 -13.71
N PHE A 224 15.47 -4.10 -14.23
CA PHE A 224 14.24 -3.62 -13.60
C PHE A 224 13.12 -4.68 -13.56
N MET A 225 12.94 -5.40 -14.67
CA MET A 225 11.78 -6.28 -14.87
C MET A 225 11.65 -7.39 -13.80
N PRO A 226 12.70 -8.07 -13.34
CA PRO A 226 12.62 -9.02 -12.23
C PRO A 226 12.03 -8.45 -10.93
N HIS A 227 12.22 -7.16 -10.64
CA HIS A 227 11.69 -6.51 -9.43
C HIS A 227 10.24 -6.04 -9.60
N CYS A 228 9.86 -5.63 -10.81
CA CYS A 228 8.50 -5.13 -11.08
C CYS A 228 7.53 -6.24 -11.50
N TRP A 229 8.01 -7.16 -12.34
CA TRP A 229 7.24 -8.23 -12.99
C TRP A 229 8.01 -9.55 -12.94
N PRO A 230 8.21 -10.14 -11.74
CA PRO A 230 9.01 -11.36 -11.58
C PRO A 230 8.41 -12.54 -12.36
N SER A 231 9.22 -13.52 -12.75
CA SER A 231 8.75 -14.82 -13.27
C SER A 231 8.22 -15.73 -12.15
N ILE A 232 7.65 -16.90 -12.48
CA ILE A 232 7.23 -17.89 -11.48
C ILE A 232 8.44 -18.36 -10.65
N GLU A 233 9.56 -18.64 -11.32
CA GLU A 233 10.80 -19.11 -10.69
C GLU A 233 11.34 -18.06 -9.72
N GLN A 234 11.32 -16.78 -10.12
CA GLN A 234 11.73 -15.66 -9.28
C GLN A 234 10.82 -15.49 -8.06
N ILE A 235 9.50 -15.68 -8.22
CA ILE A 235 8.55 -15.64 -7.09
C ILE A 235 8.80 -16.79 -6.12
N VAL A 236 8.96 -18.01 -6.62
CA VAL A 236 9.24 -19.19 -5.79
C VAL A 236 10.55 -19.02 -5.05
N GLN A 237 11.60 -18.58 -5.73
CA GLN A 237 12.90 -18.30 -5.12
C GLN A 237 12.77 -17.24 -4.02
N LYS A 238 12.05 -16.15 -4.28
CA LYS A 238 11.83 -15.10 -3.29
C LYS A 238 11.05 -15.60 -2.07
N ALA A 239 10.01 -16.40 -2.27
CA ALA A 239 9.24 -17.01 -1.20
C ALA A 239 10.10 -17.98 -0.36
N HIS A 240 10.92 -18.80 -1.03
CA HIS A 240 11.86 -19.70 -0.39
C HIS A 240 12.86 -18.95 0.50
N ASP A 241 13.50 -17.91 -0.02
CA ASP A 241 14.53 -17.16 0.69
C ASP A 241 13.94 -16.35 1.84
N ALA A 242 12.78 -15.70 1.64
CA ALA A 242 12.07 -15.02 2.70
C ALA A 242 11.66 -15.98 3.83
N ARG A 243 11.20 -17.19 3.49
CA ARG A 243 10.87 -18.23 4.48
C ARG A 243 12.10 -18.67 5.26
N LYS A 244 13.21 -18.94 4.57
CA LYS A 244 14.47 -19.35 5.18
C LYS A 244 14.99 -18.31 6.15
N ASP A 245 15.05 -17.05 5.74
CA ASP A 245 15.56 -15.94 6.55
C ASP A 245 14.69 -15.73 7.80
N TYR A 246 13.37 -15.76 7.65
CA TYR A 246 12.43 -15.59 8.76
C TYR A 246 12.54 -16.71 9.80
N ILE A 247 12.66 -17.96 9.36
CA ILE A 247 12.87 -19.11 10.25
C ILE A 247 14.23 -19.03 10.94
N ALA A 248 15.29 -18.65 10.21
CA ALA A 248 16.64 -18.50 10.76
C ALA A 248 16.70 -17.41 11.84
N ALA A 249 15.86 -16.38 11.74
CA ALA A 249 15.70 -15.31 12.72
C ALA A 249 14.86 -15.71 13.97
N SER A 250 14.57 -17.01 14.16
CA SER A 250 13.86 -17.49 15.35
C SER A 250 14.53 -17.04 16.66
N PRO A 251 13.75 -16.58 17.66
CA PRO A 251 14.31 -16.14 18.93
C PRO A 251 14.97 -17.30 19.69
N LYS A 252 16.17 -17.07 20.23
CA LYS A 252 16.88 -18.07 21.05
C LYS A 252 16.07 -18.37 22.32
N GLY A 253 15.73 -19.64 22.54
CA GLY A 253 14.94 -20.09 23.69
C GLY A 253 13.44 -19.83 23.56
N GLY A 254 12.95 -19.34 22.41
CA GLY A 254 11.52 -19.18 22.12
C GLY A 254 10.95 -20.28 21.23
N VAL A 255 9.68 -20.14 20.86
CA VAL A 255 9.03 -21.00 19.86
C VAL A 255 9.67 -20.73 18.50
N GLN A 256 10.05 -21.80 17.79
CA GLN A 256 10.60 -21.70 16.46
C GLN A 256 9.59 -21.09 15.49
N ARG A 257 10.03 -20.10 14.72
CA ARG A 257 9.22 -19.46 13.67
C ARG A 257 8.90 -20.47 12.58
N THR A 258 7.70 -20.37 12.03
CA THR A 258 7.18 -21.29 11.01
C THR A 258 6.37 -20.50 10.00
N LEU A 259 6.58 -20.77 8.71
CA LEU A 259 5.69 -20.27 7.66
C LEU A 259 5.24 -21.45 6.80
N ASP A 260 3.97 -21.79 6.91
CA ASP A 260 3.34 -22.90 6.19
C ASP A 260 1.93 -22.58 5.67
N VAL A 261 1.54 -21.30 5.81
CA VAL A 261 0.35 -20.70 5.21
C VAL A 261 0.81 -19.63 4.23
N MET A 262 0.23 -19.60 3.04
CA MET A 262 0.51 -18.61 2.03
C MET A 262 -0.77 -17.94 1.56
N TYR A 263 -0.70 -16.63 1.41
CA TYR A 263 -1.75 -15.83 0.80
C TYR A 263 -1.20 -15.07 -0.42
N LEU A 264 -1.80 -15.29 -1.58
CA LEU A 264 -1.48 -14.61 -2.83
C LEU A 264 -2.55 -13.55 -3.12
N LEU A 265 -2.26 -12.30 -2.79
CA LEU A 265 -3.16 -11.19 -3.11
C LEU A 265 -2.87 -10.70 -4.54
N THR A 266 -3.84 -10.92 -5.43
CA THR A 266 -3.63 -10.76 -6.88
C THR A 266 -4.90 -10.41 -7.64
N ASN A 267 -4.74 -9.64 -8.72
CA ASN A 267 -5.75 -9.42 -9.74
C ASN A 267 -5.72 -10.47 -10.87
N GLU A 268 -4.78 -11.43 -10.85
CA GLU A 268 -4.66 -12.49 -11.86
C GLU A 268 -5.82 -13.50 -11.81
N LYS A 269 -6.21 -14.03 -12.97
CA LYS A 269 -7.35 -14.95 -13.11
C LYS A 269 -7.07 -16.18 -13.98
N GLY A 270 -5.90 -16.24 -14.64
CA GLY A 270 -5.57 -17.23 -15.65
C GLY A 270 -4.58 -18.32 -15.21
N GLU A 271 -4.03 -19.00 -16.21
CA GLU A 271 -3.13 -20.16 -16.07
C GLU A 271 -1.90 -19.88 -15.22
N PHE A 272 -1.40 -18.64 -15.26
CA PHE A 272 -0.27 -18.19 -14.45
C PHE A 272 -0.46 -18.52 -12.96
N LEU A 273 -1.65 -18.26 -12.41
CA LEU A 273 -1.92 -18.48 -10.98
C LEU A 273 -1.93 -19.98 -10.64
N GLY A 274 -2.42 -20.81 -11.55
CA GLY A 274 -2.37 -22.27 -11.41
C GLY A 274 -0.94 -22.79 -11.42
N GLN A 275 -0.14 -22.40 -12.42
CA GLN A 275 1.27 -22.78 -12.54
C GLN A 275 2.10 -22.32 -11.33
N LEU A 276 1.87 -21.09 -10.86
CA LEU A 276 2.53 -20.57 -9.67
C LEU A 276 2.15 -21.38 -8.43
N THR A 277 0.86 -21.70 -8.26
CA THR A 277 0.39 -22.51 -7.12
C THR A 277 1.05 -23.90 -7.13
N GLU A 278 1.13 -24.55 -8.29
CA GLU A 278 1.82 -25.84 -8.43
C GLU A 278 3.32 -25.74 -8.11
N ALA A 279 3.99 -24.68 -8.57
CA ALA A 279 5.41 -24.46 -8.31
C ALA A 279 5.68 -24.24 -6.81
N LEU A 280 4.83 -23.46 -6.13
CA LEU A 280 4.90 -23.25 -4.69
C LEU A 280 4.59 -24.53 -3.90
N GLN A 281 3.65 -25.35 -4.35
CA GLN A 281 3.41 -26.66 -3.74
C GLN A 281 4.63 -27.57 -3.82
N LYS A 282 5.34 -27.57 -4.96
CA LYS A 282 6.61 -28.30 -5.13
C LYS A 282 7.72 -27.76 -4.21
N ASP A 283 7.71 -26.47 -3.89
CA ASP A 283 8.58 -25.83 -2.88
C ASP A 283 8.19 -26.14 -1.41
N GLY A 284 7.07 -26.84 -1.21
CA GLY A 284 6.62 -27.32 0.10
C GLY A 284 5.54 -26.47 0.77
N TRP A 285 4.80 -25.65 0.01
CA TRP A 285 3.65 -24.92 0.53
C TRP A 285 2.35 -25.73 0.38
N TYR A 286 1.72 -26.09 1.50
CA TYR A 286 0.51 -26.93 1.50
C TYR A 286 -0.80 -26.15 1.67
N THR A 287 -0.74 -24.97 2.28
CA THR A 287 -1.91 -24.12 2.53
C THR A 287 -1.73 -22.84 1.73
N ILE A 288 -2.14 -22.85 0.48
CA ILE A 288 -2.09 -21.68 -0.41
C ILE A 288 -3.51 -21.18 -0.63
N ARG A 289 -3.72 -19.89 -0.39
CA ARG A 289 -4.97 -19.17 -0.63
C ARG A 289 -4.69 -17.94 -1.46
N THR A 290 -5.69 -17.46 -2.16
CA THR A 290 -5.62 -16.32 -3.07
C THR A 290 -6.79 -15.39 -2.81
N THR A 291 -6.75 -14.15 -3.33
CA THR A 291 -7.90 -13.22 -3.32
C THR A 291 -9.19 -13.89 -3.80
N ARG A 292 -9.10 -14.88 -4.70
CA ARG A 292 -10.24 -15.60 -5.27
C ARG A 292 -10.85 -16.65 -4.34
N ASP A 293 -10.11 -17.08 -3.32
CA ASP A 293 -10.60 -18.03 -2.32
C ASP A 293 -11.40 -17.33 -1.21
N LEU A 294 -11.35 -15.99 -1.15
CA LEU A 294 -12.13 -15.22 -0.20
C LEU A 294 -13.62 -15.34 -0.53
N ILE A 295 -14.41 -15.67 0.48
CA ILE A 295 -15.86 -15.61 0.45
C ILE A 295 -16.24 -14.20 0.89
N LEU A 296 -16.73 -13.39 -0.05
CA LEU A 296 -17.15 -12.01 0.20
C LEU A 296 -18.63 -11.87 -0.14
N ASP A 297 -19.38 -11.12 0.68
CA ASP A 297 -20.69 -10.64 0.28
C ASP A 297 -20.59 -9.43 -0.67
N GLN A 298 -21.72 -8.85 -1.03
CA GLN A 298 -21.78 -7.76 -1.99
C GLN A 298 -21.01 -6.52 -1.52
N GLU A 299 -21.17 -6.11 -0.26
CA GLU A 299 -20.51 -4.93 0.30
C GLU A 299 -19.00 -5.18 0.49
N GLN A 300 -18.65 -6.38 0.96
CA GLN A 300 -17.27 -6.80 1.14
C GLN A 300 -16.51 -6.89 -0.20
N THR A 301 -17.20 -7.23 -1.29
CA THR A 301 -16.61 -7.26 -2.64
C THR A 301 -16.11 -5.87 -3.06
N ASP A 302 -16.86 -4.82 -2.74
CA ASP A 302 -16.52 -3.42 -3.10
C ASP A 302 -15.29 -2.90 -2.33
N VAL A 303 -14.89 -3.57 -1.24
CA VAL A 303 -13.72 -3.25 -0.43
C VAL A 303 -12.67 -4.36 -0.41
N SER A 304 -12.77 -5.35 -1.32
CA SER A 304 -11.87 -6.52 -1.40
C SER A 304 -10.38 -6.15 -1.43
N MET A 305 -10.04 -5.04 -2.08
CA MET A 305 -8.69 -4.48 -2.11
C MET A 305 -8.15 -4.19 -0.70
N ALA A 306 -8.98 -3.63 0.18
CA ALA A 306 -8.61 -3.35 1.56
C ALA A 306 -8.53 -4.63 2.43
N VAL A 307 -9.35 -5.64 2.11
CA VAL A 307 -9.25 -6.98 2.72
C VAL A 307 -7.90 -7.61 2.42
N ASP A 308 -7.46 -7.57 1.15
CA ASP A 308 -6.12 -8.02 0.75
C ASP A 308 -5.01 -7.30 1.52
N MET A 309 -5.09 -5.97 1.60
CA MET A 309 -4.10 -5.17 2.33
C MET A 309 -4.06 -5.52 3.82
N ASP A 310 -5.21 -5.77 4.44
CA ASP A 310 -5.26 -6.05 5.88
C ASP A 310 -4.78 -7.47 6.21
N ILE A 311 -5.07 -8.46 5.36
CA ILE A 311 -4.46 -9.80 5.47
C ILE A 311 -2.93 -9.70 5.37
N ALA A 312 -2.42 -8.97 4.38
CA ALA A 312 -0.99 -8.78 4.19
C ALA A 312 -0.31 -7.99 5.33
N ARG A 313 -1.04 -7.06 5.96
CA ARG A 313 -0.59 -6.37 7.17
C ARG A 313 -0.43 -7.36 8.34
N ARG A 314 -1.42 -8.23 8.57
CA ARG A 314 -1.44 -9.17 9.70
C ARG A 314 -0.41 -10.29 9.57
N ALA A 315 -0.12 -10.74 8.35
CA ALA A 315 0.77 -11.86 8.05
C ALA A 315 2.13 -11.77 8.77
N ALA A 316 2.73 -12.91 9.11
CA ALA A 316 4.06 -12.98 9.70
C ALA A 316 5.11 -12.37 8.76
N VAL A 317 5.07 -12.75 7.48
CA VAL A 317 5.94 -12.19 6.43
C VAL A 317 5.12 -11.63 5.29
N PHE A 318 5.56 -10.50 4.75
CA PHE A 318 4.98 -9.90 3.54
C PHE A 318 6.06 -9.75 2.47
N VAL A 319 5.76 -10.23 1.26
CA VAL A 319 6.55 -10.00 0.05
C VAL A 319 5.72 -9.11 -0.89
N GLY A 320 6.25 -7.97 -1.29
CA GLY A 320 5.55 -7.06 -2.19
C GLY A 320 6.37 -6.56 -3.37
N ASN A 321 5.71 -5.76 -4.22
CA ASN A 321 6.36 -5.03 -5.30
C ASN A 321 6.80 -3.64 -4.79
N GLY A 322 8.12 -3.38 -4.78
CA GLY A 322 8.69 -2.15 -4.21
C GLY A 322 8.29 -0.86 -4.95
N PHE A 323 7.80 -0.94 -6.18
CA PHE A 323 7.32 0.20 -6.97
C PHE A 323 5.85 0.53 -6.72
N SER A 324 5.11 -0.34 -6.02
CA SER A 324 3.67 -0.19 -5.84
C SER A 324 3.31 0.63 -4.60
N SER A 325 2.43 1.63 -4.78
CA SER A 325 1.82 2.37 -3.68
C SER A 325 0.95 1.49 -2.77
N PHE A 326 0.33 0.45 -3.33
CA PHE A 326 -0.41 -0.57 -2.57
C PHE A 326 0.52 -1.27 -1.58
N THR A 327 1.70 -1.72 -2.04
CA THR A 327 2.75 -2.30 -1.19
C THR A 327 3.21 -1.31 -0.12
N SER A 328 3.48 -0.06 -0.50
CA SER A 328 3.95 0.98 0.45
C SER A 328 2.95 1.21 1.59
N ASN A 329 1.65 1.21 1.29
CA ASN A 329 0.62 1.33 2.33
C ASN A 329 0.61 0.11 3.28
N ILE A 330 0.82 -1.11 2.78
CA ILE A 330 0.97 -2.30 3.64
C ILE A 330 2.22 -2.19 4.51
N VAL A 331 3.36 -1.83 3.92
CA VAL A 331 4.64 -1.67 4.62
C VAL A 331 4.51 -0.68 5.78
N TYR A 332 3.94 0.50 5.52
CA TYR A 332 3.67 1.47 6.56
C TYR A 332 2.83 0.87 7.70
N ARG A 333 1.71 0.21 7.40
CA ARG A 333 0.85 -0.36 8.46
C ARG A 333 1.53 -1.50 9.22
N ARG A 334 2.35 -2.31 8.56
CA ARG A 334 3.17 -3.35 9.22
C ARG A 334 4.18 -2.75 10.19
N LEU A 335 4.87 -1.68 9.78
CA LEU A 335 5.81 -0.96 10.65
C LEU A 335 5.08 -0.32 11.84
N LYS A 336 3.89 0.22 11.61
CA LYS A 336 3.02 0.77 12.67
C LYS A 336 2.63 -0.29 13.68
N ASP A 337 2.31 -1.51 13.22
CA ASP A 337 1.99 -2.64 14.09
C ASP A 337 3.22 -3.25 14.79
N GLY A 338 4.42 -2.71 14.55
CA GLY A 338 5.67 -3.19 15.13
C GLY A 338 6.20 -4.47 14.52
N LYS A 339 5.74 -4.85 13.31
CA LYS A 339 6.33 -5.99 12.57
C LYS A 339 7.80 -5.66 12.26
N GLU A 340 8.67 -6.65 12.46
CA GLU A 340 10.10 -6.49 12.22
C GLU A 340 10.40 -6.23 10.74
N THR A 341 11.43 -5.42 10.46
CA THR A 341 11.75 -5.04 9.07
C THR A 341 12.23 -6.24 8.24
N GLY A 342 12.87 -7.24 8.87
CA GLY A 342 13.25 -8.49 8.21
C GLY A 342 12.07 -9.32 7.68
N SER A 343 10.85 -9.05 8.17
CA SER A 343 9.61 -9.68 7.71
C SER A 343 8.93 -8.96 6.54
N ILE A 344 9.49 -7.86 6.09
CA ILE A 344 9.00 -7.05 4.98
C ILE A 344 10.01 -7.20 3.83
N ARG A 345 9.57 -7.83 2.75
CA ARG A 345 10.42 -8.21 1.62
C ARG A 345 9.88 -7.64 0.32
N PHE A 346 10.77 -7.44 -0.64
CA PHE A 346 10.45 -7.03 -2.01
C PHE A 346 11.14 -7.92 -3.03
N TYR A 347 10.57 -8.05 -4.23
CA TYR A 347 11.25 -8.71 -5.34
C TYR A 347 12.60 -8.09 -5.65
#